data_AF-A0A6B3IGP6-F1
#
_entry.id   AF-A0A6B3IGP6-F1
#
_cell.length_a   1.000
_cell.length_b   1.000
_cell.length_c   1.000
_cell.angle_alpha   90.00
_cell.angle_beta   90.00
_cell.angle_gamma   90.00
#
_symmetry.space_group_name_H-M   'P 1'
#
loop_
_entity.id
_entity.type
_entity.pdbx_description
1 polymer ?
#
loop_
_entity_poly.entity_id
_entity_poly.type
_entity_poly.pdbx_seq_one_letter_code
_entity_poly.pdbx_strand_id
1 'polypeptide(L)'
;GGDDESWDAGALTGLDVPILQALCLTSPRAAWEENDEGVSPLDAATQIAVPEFDGRLITVPFSFKEIDEDGLPAYVADAERAARVAGIAVRHAKLRHIPNAEKRIALVLSAYPTKHSRIGNAVGLDTPASAVALLRRLRAEGYDFGPEADIPGLVSGDGDELIYALIEAGGHD
;
A
#
# COMPACT_ATOMS: atom_id res chain seq x y z
N GLY A 1 -19.62 -9.74 -29.92
CA GLY A 1 -18.48 -10.60 -29.55
C GLY A 1 -17.46 -9.70 -28.93
N GLY A 2 -17.42 -9.67 -27.60
CA GLY A 2 -16.71 -8.67 -26.82
C GLY A 2 -17.57 -8.34 -25.61
N ASP A 3 -17.27 -9.04 -24.50
CA ASP A 3 -17.54 -8.69 -23.09
C ASP A 3 -17.59 -9.92 -22.17
N ASP A 4 -17.51 -11.15 -22.70
CA ASP A 4 -17.52 -12.38 -21.86
C ASP A 4 -16.16 -12.72 -21.22
N GLU A 5 -15.07 -11.99 -21.52
CA GLU A 5 -13.72 -12.25 -21.00
C GLU A 5 -13.18 -11.14 -20.07
N SER A 6 -13.94 -10.08 -19.77
CA SER A 6 -13.49 -9.09 -18.79
C SER A 6 -13.65 -9.65 -17.38
N TRP A 7 -12.56 -9.73 -16.62
CA TRP A 7 -12.58 -10.08 -15.20
C TRP A 7 -13.50 -9.12 -14.44
N ASP A 8 -14.63 -9.63 -13.91
CA ASP A 8 -15.64 -8.83 -13.22
C ASP A 8 -15.60 -9.08 -11.70
N ALA A 9 -15.03 -8.12 -10.97
CA ALA A 9 -15.08 -8.08 -9.51
C ALA A 9 -16.34 -7.36 -8.97
N GLY A 10 -17.36 -7.14 -9.80
CA GLY A 10 -18.45 -6.16 -9.59
C GLY A 10 -19.23 -6.29 -8.29
N ALA A 11 -19.40 -7.50 -7.75
CA ALA A 11 -20.03 -7.70 -6.44
C ALA A 11 -19.25 -7.05 -5.29
N LEU A 12 -17.92 -7.00 -5.41
CA LEU A 12 -17.01 -6.40 -4.45
C LEU A 12 -16.92 -4.88 -4.63
N THR A 13 -16.88 -4.40 -5.88
CA THR A 13 -16.80 -2.97 -6.20
C THR A 13 -17.99 -2.17 -5.64
N GLY A 14 -19.19 -2.76 -5.65
CA GLY A 14 -20.40 -2.10 -5.13
C GLY A 14 -20.39 -1.85 -3.62
N LEU A 15 -19.50 -2.48 -2.85
CA LEU A 15 -19.42 -2.29 -1.40
C LEU A 15 -18.72 -0.99 -1.01
N ASP A 16 -17.88 -0.43 -1.90
CA ASP A 16 -17.07 0.77 -1.61
C ASP A 16 -16.31 0.65 -0.28
N VAL A 17 -15.59 -0.45 -0.06
CA VAL A 17 -14.76 -0.64 1.14
C VAL A 17 -13.41 -1.25 0.78
N PRO A 18 -12.36 -1.02 1.59
CA PRO A 18 -11.11 -1.74 1.43
C PRO A 18 -11.31 -3.25 1.62
N ILE A 19 -10.88 -4.04 0.65
CA ILE A 19 -10.91 -5.51 0.72
C ILE A 19 -9.49 -6.01 0.86
N LEU A 20 -9.24 -6.82 1.89
CA LEU A 20 -7.91 -7.27 2.26
C LEU A 20 -7.80 -8.78 2.06
N GLN A 21 -6.70 -9.21 1.45
CA GLN A 21 -6.34 -10.62 1.34
C GLN A 21 -5.41 -10.97 2.50
N ALA A 22 -5.90 -11.77 3.45
CA ALA A 22 -5.13 -12.36 4.53
C ALA A 22 -4.71 -13.78 4.11
N LEU A 23 -3.41 -14.06 4.10
CA LEU A 23 -2.91 -15.28 3.47
C LEU A 23 -2.99 -16.46 4.46
N CYS A 24 -3.56 -17.57 3.99
CA CYS A 24 -3.64 -18.85 4.69
C CYS A 24 -2.74 -19.85 3.96
N LEU A 25 -1.45 -19.87 4.28
CA LEU A 25 -0.48 -20.60 3.47
C LEU A 25 -0.70 -22.11 3.52
N THR A 26 -0.50 -22.76 2.39
CA THR A 26 -0.71 -24.21 2.25
C THR A 26 0.48 -25.04 2.76
N SER A 27 1.51 -24.37 3.29
CA SER A 27 2.69 -24.95 3.93
C SER A 27 2.69 -24.72 5.46
N PRO A 28 3.44 -25.56 6.20
CA PRO A 28 3.70 -25.33 7.62
C PRO A 28 4.41 -24.00 7.89
N ARG A 29 4.25 -23.46 9.10
CA ARG A 29 4.88 -22.22 9.55
C ARG A 29 6.40 -22.30 9.53
N ALA A 30 6.96 -23.44 9.94
CA ALA A 30 8.41 -23.66 9.93
C ALA A 30 9.00 -23.55 8.51
N ALA A 31 8.32 -24.14 7.52
CA ALA A 31 8.75 -24.06 6.12
C ALA A 31 8.66 -22.62 5.57
N TRP A 32 7.72 -21.81 6.06
CA TRP A 32 7.65 -20.39 5.72
C TRP A 32 8.82 -19.58 6.28
N GLU A 33 9.21 -19.83 7.54
CA GLU A 33 10.33 -19.12 8.19
C GLU A 33 11.69 -19.45 7.54
N GLU A 34 11.85 -20.66 7.02
CA GLU A 34 13.06 -21.11 6.34
C GLU A 34 13.11 -20.69 4.86
N ASN A 35 12.00 -20.18 4.30
CA ASN A 35 11.90 -19.84 2.88
C ASN A 35 12.14 -18.35 2.62
N ASP A 36 13.29 -18.03 2.02
CA ASP A 36 13.64 -16.67 1.60
C ASP A 36 12.69 -16.09 0.52
N GLU A 37 12.00 -16.93 -0.26
CA GLU A 37 11.01 -16.51 -1.26
C GLU A 37 9.65 -16.18 -0.62
N GLY A 38 9.44 -16.55 0.64
CA GLY A 38 8.28 -16.18 1.45
C GLY A 38 6.98 -16.92 1.17
N VAL A 39 6.67 -17.39 -0.05
CA VAL A 39 5.46 -18.20 -0.33
C VAL A 39 5.73 -19.27 -1.40
N SER A 40 4.93 -20.34 -1.41
CA SER A 40 5.00 -21.35 -2.47
C SER A 40 4.50 -20.79 -3.81
N PRO A 41 4.93 -21.33 -4.98
CA PRO A 41 4.40 -20.91 -6.27
C PRO A 41 2.87 -21.03 -6.39
N LEU A 42 2.28 -22.04 -5.73
CA LEU A 42 0.84 -22.23 -5.68
C LEU A 42 0.15 -21.11 -4.90
N ASP A 43 0.68 -20.75 -3.73
CA ASP A 43 0.14 -19.66 -2.91
C ASP A 43 0.36 -18.29 -3.55
N ALA A 44 1.49 -18.08 -4.23
CA ALA A 44 1.74 -16.88 -5.02
C ALA A 44 0.69 -16.70 -6.12
N ALA A 45 0.36 -17.76 -6.85
CA ALA A 45 -0.66 -17.69 -7.89
C ALA A 45 -2.06 -17.48 -7.31
N THR A 46 -2.45 -18.29 -6.31
CA THR A 46 -3.84 -18.40 -5.86
C THR A 46 -4.23 -17.39 -4.76
N GLN A 47 -3.27 -16.91 -3.97
CA GLN A 47 -3.52 -16.00 -2.84
C GLN A 47 -2.94 -14.60 -3.05
N ILE A 48 -2.14 -14.36 -4.10
CA ILE A 48 -1.58 -13.05 -4.40
C ILE A 48 -1.97 -12.63 -5.82
N ALA A 49 -1.42 -13.27 -6.85
CA ALA A 49 -1.56 -12.82 -8.23
C ALA A 49 -3.02 -12.78 -8.68
N VAL A 50 -3.80 -13.85 -8.48
CA VAL A 50 -5.22 -13.87 -8.86
C VAL A 50 -6.05 -12.86 -8.04
N PRO A 51 -5.95 -12.80 -6.70
CA PRO A 51 -6.63 -11.77 -5.90
C PRO A 51 -6.26 -10.31 -6.22
N GLU A 52 -5.10 -10.03 -6.82
CA GLU A 52 -4.75 -8.68 -7.30
C GLU A 52 -5.67 -8.24 -8.46
N PHE A 53 -6.12 -9.17 -9.32
CA PHE A 53 -7.09 -8.86 -10.38
C PHE A 53 -8.46 -8.47 -9.81
N ASP A 54 -8.80 -8.92 -8.60
CA ASP A 54 -9.99 -8.47 -7.85
C ASP A 54 -9.82 -7.07 -7.22
N GLY A 55 -8.62 -6.49 -7.26
CA GLY A 55 -8.29 -5.22 -6.59
C GLY A 55 -8.11 -5.35 -5.08
N ARG A 56 -7.85 -6.56 -4.56
CA ARG A 56 -7.64 -6.78 -3.12
C ARG A 56 -6.28 -6.28 -2.67
N LEU A 57 -6.22 -5.72 -1.47
CA LEU A 57 -4.97 -5.35 -0.81
C LEU A 57 -4.33 -6.60 -0.21
N ILE A 58 -3.19 -7.02 -0.76
CA ILE A 58 -2.42 -8.16 -0.26
C ILE A 58 -1.77 -7.77 1.07
N THR A 59 -1.99 -8.59 2.11
CA THR A 59 -1.44 -8.32 3.46
C THR A 59 -0.28 -9.26 3.80
N VAL A 60 -0.43 -10.12 4.81
CA VAL A 60 0.61 -11.07 5.26
C VAL A 60 0.01 -12.45 5.53
N PRO A 61 0.82 -13.52 5.49
CA PRO A 61 0.47 -14.82 6.06
C PRO A 61 0.06 -14.68 7.51
N PHE A 62 -1.15 -15.13 7.88
CA PHE A 62 -1.61 -15.16 9.27
C PHE A 62 -1.96 -16.56 9.77
N SER A 63 -2.13 -17.53 8.87
CA SER A 63 -2.29 -18.92 9.24
C SER A 63 -1.53 -19.84 8.29
N PHE A 64 -1.19 -21.02 8.80
CA PHE A 64 -0.34 -22.00 8.14
C PHE A 64 -1.00 -23.37 8.23
N LYS A 65 -0.85 -24.17 7.18
CA LYS A 65 -1.39 -25.52 7.15
C LYS A 65 -0.45 -26.46 7.89
N GLU A 66 -0.91 -26.91 9.05
CA GLU A 66 -0.24 -27.88 9.91
C GLU A 66 -0.95 -29.24 9.86
N ILE A 67 -0.30 -30.27 10.38
CA ILE A 67 -0.90 -31.57 10.64
C ILE A 67 -1.13 -31.68 12.15
N ASP A 68 -2.37 -31.96 12.56
CA ASP A 68 -2.72 -32.13 13.96
C ASP A 68 -2.33 -33.51 14.52
N GLU A 69 -2.62 -33.74 15.80
CA GLU A 69 -2.28 -34.98 16.50
C GLU A 69 -2.96 -36.23 15.90
N ASP A 70 -4.09 -36.05 15.21
CA ASP A 70 -4.84 -37.11 14.53
C ASP A 70 -4.36 -37.34 13.08
N GLY A 71 -3.35 -36.58 12.63
CA GLY A 71 -2.83 -36.66 11.27
C GLY A 71 -3.67 -35.90 10.24
N LEU A 72 -4.59 -35.04 10.68
CA LEU A 72 -5.48 -34.27 9.81
C LEU A 72 -4.93 -32.87 9.56
N PRO A 73 -5.17 -32.29 8.37
CA PRO A 73 -4.73 -30.94 8.07
C PRO A 73 -5.59 -29.90 8.80
N ALA A 74 -4.94 -28.99 9.51
CA ALA A 74 -5.55 -27.86 10.20
C ALA A 74 -4.83 -26.55 9.89
N TYR A 75 -5.58 -25.46 9.73
CA TYR A 75 -4.99 -24.12 9.62
C TYR A 75 -4.79 -23.53 11.02
N VAL A 76 -3.53 -23.34 11.40
CA VAL A 76 -3.15 -22.77 12.70
C VAL A 76 -2.78 -21.31 12.51
N ALA A 77 -3.44 -20.43 13.24
CA ALA A 77 -3.17 -19.00 13.18
C ALA A 77 -1.89 -18.64 13.98
N ASP A 78 -1.04 -17.80 13.40
CA ASP A 78 0.03 -17.12 14.11
C ASP A 78 -0.53 -15.83 14.73
N ALA A 79 -0.44 -15.72 16.05
CA ALA A 79 -1.06 -14.62 16.79
C ALA A 79 -0.48 -13.24 16.44
N GLU A 80 0.84 -13.13 16.22
CA GLU A 80 1.47 -11.85 15.91
C GLU A 80 1.13 -11.43 14.47
N ARG A 81 1.11 -12.38 13.54
CA ARG A 81 0.70 -12.13 12.16
C ARG A 81 -0.79 -11.81 12.04
N ALA A 82 -1.64 -12.49 12.81
CA ALA A 82 -3.06 -12.17 12.89
C ALA A 82 -3.29 -10.74 13.41
N ALA A 83 -2.52 -10.32 14.42
CA ALA A 83 -2.54 -8.94 14.91
C ALA A 83 -2.07 -7.93 13.84
N ARG A 84 -1.09 -8.30 13.00
CA ARG A 84 -0.66 -7.48 11.86
C ARG A 84 -1.77 -7.27 10.85
N VAL A 85 -2.44 -8.34 10.41
CA VAL A 85 -3.60 -8.26 9.48
C VAL A 85 -4.72 -7.42 10.08
N ALA A 86 -5.12 -7.69 11.32
CA ALA A 86 -6.15 -6.93 12.01
C ALA A 86 -5.79 -5.45 12.12
N GLY A 87 -4.53 -5.13 12.42
CA GLY A 87 -4.03 -3.77 12.47
C GLY A 87 -4.08 -3.05 11.11
N ILE A 88 -3.82 -3.74 9.99
CA ILE A 88 -3.96 -3.17 8.65
C ILE A 88 -5.44 -2.89 8.35
N ALA A 89 -6.31 -3.88 8.57
CA ALA A 89 -7.75 -3.74 8.36
C ALA A 89 -8.36 -2.57 9.14
N VAL A 90 -8.04 -2.47 10.45
CA VAL A 90 -8.54 -1.38 11.30
C VAL A 90 -8.03 -0.02 10.84
N ARG A 91 -6.77 0.10 10.41
CA ARG A 91 -6.22 1.38 9.92
C ARG A 91 -6.90 1.81 8.61
N HIS A 92 -7.13 0.89 7.68
CA HIS A 92 -7.87 1.19 6.45
C HIS A 92 -9.32 1.59 6.73
N ALA A 93 -10.02 0.85 7.59
CA ALA A 93 -11.40 1.18 7.98
C ALA A 93 -11.49 2.57 8.64
N LYS A 94 -10.52 2.92 9.51
CA LYS A 94 -10.47 4.23 10.17
C LYS A 94 -10.39 5.41 9.20
N LEU A 95 -9.75 5.26 8.04
CA LEU A 95 -9.60 6.37 7.08
C LEU A 95 -10.95 6.94 6.60
N ARG A 96 -12.00 6.11 6.52
CA ARG A 96 -13.36 6.57 6.16
C ARG A 96 -14.00 7.45 7.23
N HIS A 97 -13.55 7.33 8.47
CA HIS A 97 -14.16 8.00 9.63
C HIS A 97 -13.38 9.24 10.11
N ILE A 98 -12.19 9.51 9.57
CA ILE A 98 -11.40 10.69 9.91
C ILE A 98 -11.76 11.82 8.93
N PRO A 99 -12.17 13.00 9.39
CA PRO A 99 -12.35 14.17 8.51
C PRO A 99 -11.07 14.52 7.76
N ASN A 100 -11.17 15.01 6.52
CA ASN A 100 -9.98 15.32 5.70
C ASN A 100 -9.01 16.30 6.39
N ALA A 101 -9.53 17.31 7.08
CA ALA A 101 -8.72 18.28 7.83
C ALA A 101 -7.91 17.65 8.99
N GLU A 102 -8.30 16.47 9.48
CA GLU A 102 -7.61 15.77 10.57
C GLU A 102 -6.69 14.64 10.05
N LYS A 103 -6.76 14.32 8.75
CA LYS A 103 -5.94 13.27 8.14
C LYS A 103 -4.50 13.76 7.98
N ARG A 104 -3.58 13.06 8.64
CA ARG A 104 -2.14 13.24 8.48
C ARG A 104 -1.62 12.30 7.38
N ILE A 105 -1.13 12.87 6.29
CA ILE A 105 -0.56 12.15 5.15
C ILE A 105 0.95 12.37 5.13
N ALA A 106 1.71 11.32 4.84
CA ALA A 106 3.11 11.42 4.46
C ALA A 106 3.24 11.20 2.94
N LEU A 107 3.85 12.14 2.24
CA LEU A 107 4.25 11.98 0.85
C LEU A 107 5.74 11.60 0.82
N VAL A 108 6.05 10.38 0.40
CA VAL A 108 7.42 9.84 0.41
C VAL A 108 7.94 9.80 -1.03
N LEU A 109 9.08 10.43 -1.29
CA LEU A 109 9.74 10.44 -2.60
C LEU A 109 10.91 9.45 -2.62
N SER A 110 11.05 8.70 -3.71
CA SER A 110 12.19 7.81 -3.95
C SER A 110 13.48 8.62 -4.14
N ALA A 111 14.60 8.12 -3.61
CA ALA A 111 15.91 8.78 -3.74
C ALA A 111 17.02 7.76 -4.07
N TYR A 112 16.84 6.97 -5.13
CA TYR A 112 17.79 5.90 -5.51
C TYR A 112 18.46 6.12 -6.88
N PRO A 113 19.78 5.85 -7.01
CA PRO A 113 20.81 5.82 -5.97
C PRO A 113 21.13 7.25 -5.47
N THR A 114 21.23 7.35 -4.13
CA THR A 114 21.42 8.48 -3.19
C THR A 114 22.20 9.72 -3.67
N LYS A 115 21.74 10.36 -4.74
CA LYS A 115 22.20 11.70 -5.11
C LYS A 115 21.01 12.65 -5.08
N HIS A 116 21.22 13.87 -4.59
CA HIS A 116 20.24 14.96 -4.69
C HIS A 116 19.67 15.14 -6.10
N SER A 117 20.43 14.77 -7.14
CA SER A 117 19.98 14.76 -8.53
C SER A 117 18.93 13.70 -8.90
N ARG A 118 18.53 12.82 -7.97
CA ARG A 118 17.59 11.71 -8.19
C ARG A 118 16.45 11.64 -7.17
N ILE A 119 16.23 12.70 -6.39
CA ILE A 119 15.02 12.80 -5.55
C ILE A 119 13.79 12.82 -6.45
N GLY A 120 12.83 11.97 -6.13
CA GLY A 120 11.61 11.80 -6.93
C GLY A 120 11.84 11.07 -8.25
N ASN A 121 12.88 10.25 -8.39
CA ASN A 121 13.07 9.48 -9.62
C ASN A 121 11.95 8.43 -9.77
N ALA A 122 11.04 8.67 -10.72
CA ALA A 122 9.94 7.78 -11.08
C ALA A 122 9.89 7.66 -12.61
N VAL A 123 9.86 6.43 -13.11
CA VAL A 123 9.92 6.16 -14.56
C VAL A 123 8.65 6.68 -15.24
N GLY A 124 8.81 7.62 -16.16
CA GLY A 124 7.71 8.18 -16.95
C GLY A 124 6.80 9.16 -16.19
N LEU A 125 7.19 9.61 -14.99
CA LEU A 125 6.44 10.56 -14.18
C LEU A 125 7.26 11.82 -13.91
N ASP A 126 6.66 12.98 -14.14
CA ASP A 126 7.16 14.26 -13.62
C ASP A 126 6.78 14.34 -12.14
N THR A 127 7.58 13.72 -11.27
CA THR A 127 7.32 13.65 -9.82
C THR A 127 7.17 15.02 -9.16
N PRO A 128 8.01 16.03 -9.45
CA PRO A 128 7.87 17.37 -8.87
C PRO A 128 6.51 17.99 -9.21
N ALA A 129 6.14 18.03 -10.49
CA ALA A 129 4.87 18.60 -10.92
C ALA A 129 3.67 17.79 -10.38
N SER A 130 3.79 16.45 -10.38
CA SER A 130 2.75 15.55 -9.87
C SER A 130 2.52 15.71 -8.38
N ALA A 131 3.58 15.91 -7.59
CA ALA A 131 3.48 16.16 -6.15
C ALA A 131 2.76 17.47 -5.86
N VAL A 132 3.10 18.57 -6.55
CA VAL A 132 2.40 19.85 -6.42
C VAL A 132 0.93 19.73 -6.84
N ALA A 133 0.65 19.04 -7.93
CA ALA A 133 -0.73 18.79 -8.38
C ALA A 133 -1.55 17.99 -7.35
N LEU A 134 -0.95 16.96 -6.74
CA LEU A 134 -1.55 16.18 -5.67
C LEU A 134 -1.83 17.05 -4.44
N LEU A 135 -0.87 17.85 -3.99
CA LEU A 135 -1.03 18.73 -2.83
C LEU A 135 -2.15 19.76 -3.05
N ARG A 136 -2.22 20.38 -4.23
CA ARG A 136 -3.34 21.27 -4.59
C ARG A 136 -4.68 20.56 -4.55
N ARG A 137 -4.75 19.34 -5.08
CA ARG A 137 -5.98 18.54 -5.04
C ARG A 137 -6.39 18.18 -3.61
N LEU A 138 -5.46 17.72 -2.79
CA LEU A 138 -5.71 17.40 -1.38
C LEU A 138 -6.23 18.64 -0.63
N ARG A 139 -5.63 19.81 -0.85
CA ARG A 139 -6.12 21.06 -0.25
C ARG A 139 -7.56 21.39 -0.67
N ALA A 140 -7.87 21.26 -1.96
CA ALA A 140 -9.21 21.49 -2.48
C ALA A 140 -10.25 20.50 -1.92
N GLU A 141 -9.82 19.28 -1.57
CA GLU A 141 -10.64 18.26 -0.87
C GLU A 141 -10.71 18.49 0.65
N GLY A 142 -10.13 19.56 1.18
CA GLY A 142 -10.22 19.96 2.58
C GLY A 142 -9.18 19.32 3.51
N TYR A 143 -8.07 18.81 2.97
CA TYR A 143 -6.94 18.40 3.79
C TYR A 143 -6.18 19.62 4.32
N ASP A 144 -5.83 19.57 5.60
CA ASP A 144 -5.06 20.62 6.27
C ASP A 144 -3.62 20.15 6.51
N PHE A 145 -2.70 20.90 5.96
CA PHE A 145 -1.25 20.73 6.14
C PHE A 145 -0.57 22.10 6.34
N GLY A 146 -1.33 23.08 6.85
CA GLY A 146 -0.85 24.42 7.17
C GLY A 146 -1.06 25.46 6.05
N PRO A 147 -0.54 26.68 6.25
CA PRO A 147 -0.60 27.76 5.27
C PRO A 147 0.03 27.36 3.93
N GLU A 148 -0.61 27.68 2.81
CA GLU A 148 -0.06 27.31 1.49
C GLU A 148 1.23 28.06 1.14
N ALA A 149 1.49 29.20 1.79
CA ALA A 149 2.76 29.91 1.69
C ALA A 149 3.93 29.16 2.32
N ASP A 150 3.67 28.23 3.24
CA ASP A 150 4.70 27.45 3.94
C ASP A 150 5.13 26.21 3.14
N ILE A 151 4.46 25.92 2.02
CA ILE A 151 4.75 24.77 1.15
C ILE A 151 5.32 25.28 -0.18
N PRO A 152 6.65 25.15 -0.39
CA PRO A 152 7.30 25.57 -1.62
C PRO A 152 6.67 24.91 -2.86
N GLY A 153 6.53 25.66 -3.95
CA GLY A 153 5.89 25.18 -5.17
C GLY A 153 4.36 25.17 -5.17
N LEU A 154 3.69 25.25 -4.01
CA LEU A 154 2.23 25.06 -3.95
C LEU A 154 1.46 26.22 -4.58
N VAL A 155 1.82 27.46 -4.28
CA VAL A 155 1.16 28.65 -4.83
C VAL A 155 1.64 28.94 -6.25
N SER A 156 2.95 28.91 -6.48
CA SER A 156 3.58 29.13 -7.80
C SER A 156 3.16 28.06 -8.82
N GLY A 157 3.01 26.81 -8.37
CA GLY A 157 2.81 25.65 -9.23
C GLY A 157 4.10 25.05 -9.75
N ASP A 158 5.23 25.55 -9.27
CA ASP A 158 6.55 25.10 -9.68
C ASP A 158 7.00 23.91 -8.83
N GLY A 159 7.11 22.74 -9.46
CA GLY A 159 7.59 21.54 -8.80
C GLY A 159 9.05 21.64 -8.34
N ASP A 160 9.87 22.45 -9.02
CA ASP A 160 11.29 22.57 -8.71
C ASP A 160 11.49 23.21 -7.33
N GLU A 161 10.68 24.20 -6.97
CA GLU A 161 10.69 24.83 -5.64
C GLU A 161 10.47 23.79 -4.53
N LEU A 162 9.53 22.86 -4.72
CA LEU A 162 9.25 21.79 -3.76
C LEU A 162 10.46 20.86 -3.60
N ILE A 163 11.07 20.43 -4.70
CA ILE A 163 12.21 19.50 -4.67
C ILE A 163 13.44 20.17 -4.07
N TYR A 164 13.74 21.41 -4.43
CA TYR A 164 14.88 22.13 -3.85
C TYR A 164 14.74 22.30 -2.35
N ALA A 165 13.54 22.65 -1.87
CA ALA A 165 13.27 22.75 -0.44
C ALA A 165 13.44 21.40 0.28
N LEU A 166 13.01 20.29 -0.32
CA LEU A 166 13.21 18.94 0.22
C LEU A 166 14.69 18.54 0.28
N ILE A 167 15.47 18.89 -0.75
CA ILE A 167 16.92 18.67 -0.77
C ILE A 167 17.60 19.46 0.35
N GLU A 168 17.25 20.74 0.50
CA GLU A 168 17.85 21.63 1.50
C GLU A 168 17.48 21.24 2.94
N ALA A 169 16.26 20.75 3.17
CA ALA A 169 15.78 20.34 4.48
C ALA A 169 16.38 19.00 5.00
N GLY A 170 17.10 18.26 4.15
CA GLY A 170 17.89 17.09 4.56
C GLY A 170 17.50 15.81 3.81
N GLY A 171 18.19 15.56 2.70
CA GLY A 171 18.42 14.20 2.22
C GLY A 171 19.42 13.47 3.13
N HIS A 172 19.22 12.17 3.36
CA HIS A 172 20.28 11.34 3.91
C HIS A 172 21.35 11.15 2.84
N ASP A 173 22.56 11.66 3.06
CA ASP A 173 23.76 11.32 2.29
C ASP A 173 24.15 9.84 2.48
#